data_AF-A0A7K3Y443-F1
#
_entry.id   AF-A0A7K3Y443-F1
#
_cell.length_a   1.000
_cell.length_b   1.000
_cell.length_c   1.000
_cell.angle_alpha   90.00
_cell.angle_beta   90.00
_cell.angle_gamma   90.00
#
_symmetry.space_group_name_H-M   'P 1'
#
loop_
_entity.id
_entity.type
_entity.pdbx_description
1 polymer ?
#
loop_
_entity_poly.entity_id
_entity_poly.type
_entity_poly.pdbx_seq_one_letter_code
_entity_poly.pdbx_strand_id
1 'polypeptide(L)'
;MANTDYIEVTIKEAAHEDAGRGIARLSIDAMKALDLVSGDVVEITGRQKAATLVWPGFPQDTGKAILRIDGSTRSNVGSGIDDKVQIRKTEAGYAKKVTIQPTQPIRLVGGEQYLGRVLRGRPVTEGQHIRVSILGNPLTFVITRVAPRGIAIVTDSTEIELKETPYEPEKGRRETATDVHYEDIGGLDRELQLVREMIELPLRHPE
;
A
#
# COMPACT_ATOMS: atom_id res chain seq x y z
N MET A 1 30.93 8.16 3.96
CA MET A 1 29.77 7.27 4.21
C MET A 1 28.80 7.55 3.10
N ALA A 2 28.47 6.55 2.27
CA ALA A 2 27.56 6.76 1.15
C ALA A 2 26.22 7.24 1.72
N ASN A 3 25.80 8.44 1.33
CA ASN A 3 24.47 8.97 1.61
C ASN A 3 23.50 8.15 0.77
N THR A 4 23.13 6.96 1.25
CA THR A 4 22.22 6.10 0.51
C THR A 4 20.82 6.63 0.77
N ASP A 5 20.41 7.61 -0.05
CA ASP A 5 19.07 8.23 0.04
C ASP A 5 17.95 7.20 -0.14
N TYR A 6 18.27 6.00 -0.67
CA TYR A 6 17.36 4.88 -0.81
C TYR A 6 18.08 3.54 -0.63
N ILE A 7 17.34 2.47 -0.35
CA ILE A 7 17.83 1.09 -0.38
C ILE A 7 16.96 0.24 -1.30
N GLU A 8 17.59 -0.67 -2.06
CA GLU A 8 16.86 -1.65 -2.85
C GLU A 8 16.46 -2.84 -1.97
N VAL A 9 15.20 -3.24 -2.07
CA VAL A 9 14.61 -4.33 -1.29
C VAL A 9 13.74 -5.19 -2.18
N THR A 10 13.58 -6.45 -1.78
CA THR A 10 12.73 -7.42 -2.47
C THR A 10 11.37 -7.50 -1.78
N ILE A 11 10.30 -7.36 -2.56
CA ILE A 11 8.93 -7.49 -2.05
C ILE A 11 8.64 -8.94 -1.67
N LYS A 12 8.09 -9.13 -0.48
CA LYS A 12 7.50 -10.38 -0.01
C LYS A 12 6.07 -10.13 0.46
N GLU A 13 5.33 -11.22 0.63
CA GLU A 13 3.97 -11.17 1.12
C GLU A 13 3.92 -10.66 2.58
N ALA A 14 2.93 -9.82 2.86
CA ALA A 14 2.59 -9.40 4.22
C ALA A 14 2.15 -10.60 5.06
N ALA A 15 2.32 -10.51 6.39
CA ALA A 15 1.63 -11.44 7.27
C ALA A 15 0.12 -11.17 7.17
N HIS A 16 -0.69 -12.21 7.30
CA HIS A 16 -2.16 -12.08 7.19
C HIS A 16 -2.73 -11.06 8.20
N GLU A 17 -2.15 -10.96 9.40
CA GLU A 17 -2.50 -9.96 10.43
C GLU A 17 -2.15 -8.51 10.07
N ASP A 18 -1.28 -8.30 9.08
CA ASP A 18 -0.86 -6.99 8.61
C ASP A 18 -1.70 -6.49 7.43
N ALA A 19 -2.46 -7.38 6.77
CA ALA A 19 -3.24 -7.07 5.58
C ALA A 19 -4.28 -5.97 5.83
N GLY A 20 -4.35 -4.99 4.93
CA GLY A 20 -5.31 -3.88 5.01
C GLY A 20 -4.97 -2.80 6.04
N ARG A 21 -3.87 -2.95 6.78
CA ARG A 21 -3.43 -1.97 7.79
C ARG A 21 -2.63 -0.82 7.20
N GLY A 22 -2.17 -0.92 5.96
CA GLY A 22 -1.35 0.11 5.31
C GLY A 22 0.01 0.28 5.99
N ILE A 23 0.65 -0.84 6.32
CA ILE A 23 1.99 -0.89 6.90
C ILE A 23 2.94 -1.69 6.00
N ALA A 24 4.22 -1.38 6.09
CA ALA A 24 5.29 -2.13 5.46
C ALA A 24 6.27 -2.63 6.52
N ARG A 25 6.52 -3.94 6.53
CA ARG A 25 7.55 -4.52 7.38
C ARG A 25 8.87 -4.58 6.63
N LEU A 26 9.87 -3.87 7.13
CA LEU A 26 11.19 -3.75 6.51
C LEU A 26 12.25 -4.49 7.34
N SER A 27 13.14 -5.22 6.68
CA SER A 27 14.24 -5.91 7.37
C SER A 27 15.04 -4.96 8.26
N ILE A 28 15.45 -5.43 9.44
CA ILE A 28 16.02 -4.58 10.50
C ILE A 28 17.32 -3.90 10.03
N ASP A 29 18.11 -4.58 9.21
CA ASP A 29 19.31 -4.05 8.57
C ASP A 29 19.00 -2.88 7.63
N ALA A 30 17.95 -2.99 6.82
CA ALA A 30 17.53 -1.93 5.92
C ALA A 30 16.94 -0.72 6.68
N MET A 31 16.19 -0.98 7.76
CA MET A 31 15.73 0.11 8.66
C MET A 31 16.91 0.88 9.26
N LYS A 32 17.92 0.17 9.77
CA LYS A 32 19.12 0.80 10.33
C LYS A 32 19.89 1.59 9.28
N ALA A 33 20.01 1.07 8.07
CA ALA A 33 20.72 1.74 6.98
C ALA A 33 20.06 3.07 6.56
N LEU A 34 18.74 3.16 6.68
CA LEU A 34 17.95 4.37 6.36
C LEU A 34 17.60 5.23 7.59
N ASP A 35 18.15 4.91 8.77
CA ASP A 35 17.81 5.56 10.04
C ASP A 35 16.29 5.65 10.29
N LEU A 36 15.60 4.53 10.06
CA LEU A 36 14.15 4.40 10.23
C LEU A 36 13.79 3.87 11.62
N VAL A 37 12.74 4.46 12.20
CA VAL A 37 12.06 3.94 13.39
C VAL A 37 10.63 3.50 13.07
N SER A 38 10.04 2.70 13.95
CA SER A 38 8.64 2.25 13.79
C SER A 38 7.70 3.45 13.70
N GLY A 39 6.88 3.49 12.66
CA GLY A 39 5.93 4.58 12.40
C GLY A 39 6.48 5.70 11.51
N ASP A 40 7.76 5.66 11.12
CA ASP A 40 8.26 6.56 10.07
C ASP A 40 7.51 6.30 8.75
N VAL A 41 7.35 7.36 7.95
CA VAL A 41 6.80 7.25 6.60
C VAL A 41 7.93 6.93 5.63
N VAL A 42 7.68 5.94 4.78
CA VAL A 42 8.59 5.57 3.69
C VAL A 42 7.91 5.73 2.34
N GLU A 43 8.65 6.25 1.36
CA GLU A 43 8.24 6.22 -0.05
C GLU A 43 8.83 4.95 -0.68
N ILE A 44 7.97 4.17 -1.31
CA ILE A 44 8.32 2.98 -2.08
C ILE A 44 8.19 3.35 -3.57
N THR A 45 9.28 3.17 -4.31
CA THR A 45 9.33 3.41 -5.77
C THR A 45 9.44 2.08 -6.51
N GLY A 46 8.35 1.70 -7.18
CA GLY A 46 8.29 0.62 -8.16
C GLY A 46 7.99 1.19 -9.55
N ARG A 47 6.98 0.64 -10.24
CA ARG A 47 6.44 1.27 -11.46
C ARG A 47 5.73 2.59 -11.15
N GLN A 48 5.17 2.68 -9.94
CA GLN A 48 4.52 3.84 -9.37
C GLN A 48 5.12 4.12 -7.99
N LYS A 49 4.92 5.33 -7.49
CA LYS A 49 5.32 5.72 -6.14
C LYS A 49 4.14 5.56 -5.20
N ALA A 50 4.38 4.97 -4.04
CA ALA A 50 3.41 4.91 -2.95
C ALA A 50 4.10 5.17 -1.62
N ALA A 51 3.33 5.56 -0.61
CA ALA A 51 3.83 5.79 0.74
C ALA A 51 3.11 4.91 1.76
N THR A 52 3.82 4.51 2.80
CA THR A 52 3.30 3.65 3.87
C THR A 52 4.08 3.86 5.17
N LEU A 53 3.53 3.38 6.29
CA LEU A 53 4.23 3.38 7.57
C LEU A 53 5.18 2.20 7.66
N VAL A 54 6.40 2.41 8.11
CA VAL A 54 7.37 1.32 8.28
C VAL A 54 7.31 0.72 9.69
N TRP A 55 7.31 -0.60 9.74
CA TRP A 55 7.35 -1.42 10.94
C TRP A 55 8.56 -2.37 10.87
N PRO A 56 9.10 -2.84 12.02
CA PRO A 56 10.17 -3.81 12.00
C PRO A 56 9.73 -5.13 11.35
N GLY A 57 10.56 -5.58 10.41
CA GLY A 57 10.48 -6.90 9.80
C GLY A 57 10.73 -8.02 10.83
N PHE A 58 10.40 -9.24 10.43
CA PHE A 58 10.58 -10.38 11.31
C PHE A 58 12.06 -10.73 11.48
N PRO A 59 12.47 -11.34 12.62
CA PRO A 59 13.86 -11.71 12.85
C PRO A 59 14.47 -12.53 11.70
N GLN A 60 13.71 -13.46 11.11
CA GLN A 60 14.15 -14.30 9.98
C GLN A 60 14.37 -13.54 8.66
N ASP A 61 13.87 -12.31 8.52
CA ASP A 61 14.06 -11.47 7.34
C ASP A 61 15.33 -10.61 7.44
N THR A 62 15.98 -10.58 8.60
CA THR A 62 17.20 -9.78 8.85
C THR A 62 18.32 -10.19 7.90
N GLY A 63 18.95 -9.20 7.27
CA GLY A 63 20.07 -9.39 6.34
C GLY A 63 19.66 -9.82 4.93
N LYS A 64 18.35 -9.84 4.63
CA LYS A 64 17.83 -10.26 3.32
C LYS A 64 17.28 -9.11 2.48
N ALA A 65 17.33 -7.87 2.97
CA ALA A 65 16.74 -6.69 2.33
C ALA A 65 15.27 -6.95 1.89
N ILE A 66 14.45 -7.44 2.82
CA ILE A 66 13.05 -7.82 2.54
C ILE A 66 12.11 -6.68 2.93
N LEU A 67 11.14 -6.42 2.06
CA LEU A 67 9.98 -5.58 2.31
C LEU A 67 8.71 -6.41 2.23
N ARG A 68 7.99 -6.57 3.33
CA ARG A 68 6.67 -7.22 3.35
C ARG A 68 5.57 -6.18 3.27
N ILE A 69 4.76 -6.26 2.22
CA ILE A 69 3.63 -5.36 1.96
C ILE A 69 2.42 -6.13 1.44
N ASP A 70 1.24 -5.65 1.78
CA ASP A 70 -0.03 -6.21 1.30
C ASP A 70 -0.28 -5.88 -0.17
N GLY A 71 -1.24 -6.58 -0.77
CA GLY A 71 -1.63 -6.50 -2.17
C GLY A 71 -2.19 -5.14 -2.55
N SER A 72 -2.84 -4.44 -1.62
CA SER A 72 -3.26 -3.06 -1.83
C SER A 72 -2.04 -2.15 -2.02
N THR A 73 -1.04 -2.27 -1.16
CA THR A 73 0.22 -1.51 -1.26
C THR A 73 1.01 -1.92 -2.51
N ARG A 74 1.11 -3.22 -2.81
CA ARG A 74 1.76 -3.75 -4.03
C ARG A 74 1.12 -3.17 -5.30
N SER A 75 -0.21 -3.17 -5.37
CA SER A 75 -0.98 -2.60 -6.48
C SER A 75 -0.70 -1.11 -6.67
N ASN A 76 -0.63 -0.36 -5.56
CA ASN A 76 -0.29 1.07 -5.57
C ASN A 76 1.16 1.35 -6.01
N VAL A 77 2.11 0.49 -5.62
CA VAL A 77 3.51 0.56 -6.08
C VAL A 77 3.66 0.09 -7.54
N GLY A 78 2.69 -0.68 -8.03
CA GLY A 78 2.73 -1.29 -9.36
C GLY A 78 3.78 -2.39 -9.49
N SER A 79 4.08 -3.09 -8.39
CA SER A 79 5.06 -4.18 -8.31
C SER A 79 4.45 -5.40 -7.65
N GLY A 80 4.91 -6.59 -8.02
CA GLY A 80 4.44 -7.86 -7.45
C GLY A 80 5.35 -8.45 -6.39
N ILE A 81 5.04 -9.68 -5.99
CA ILE A 81 5.89 -10.45 -5.09
C ILE A 81 7.18 -10.82 -5.83
N ASP A 82 8.30 -10.76 -5.10
CA ASP A 82 9.67 -11.01 -5.57
C ASP A 82 10.28 -9.92 -6.48
N ASP A 83 9.51 -8.90 -6.85
CA ASP A 83 10.03 -7.71 -7.52
C ASP A 83 10.92 -6.90 -6.57
N LYS A 84 11.94 -6.25 -7.15
CA LYS A 84 12.80 -5.29 -6.45
C LYS A 84 12.23 -3.88 -6.54
N VAL A 85 12.28 -3.15 -5.44
CA VAL A 85 11.83 -1.76 -5.34
C VAL A 85 12.82 -0.93 -4.53
N GLN A 86 12.78 0.38 -4.71
CA GLN A 86 13.57 1.31 -3.92
C GLN A 86 12.73 1.88 -2.77
N ILE A 87 13.30 1.89 -1.57
CA ILE A 87 12.70 2.52 -0.39
C ILE A 87 13.56 3.67 0.06
N ARG A 88 12.92 4.78 0.43
CA ARG A 88 13.56 5.90 1.11
C ARG A 88 12.71 6.42 2.26
N LYS A 89 13.38 6.95 3.29
CA LYS A 89 12.72 7.74 4.35
C LYS A 89 12.14 9.01 3.73
N THR A 90 10.93 9.39 4.13
CA THR A 90 10.31 10.65 3.70
C THR A 90 9.59 11.31 4.86
N GLU A 91 9.69 12.63 4.93
CA GLU A 91 8.83 13.40 5.82
C GLU A 91 7.45 13.58 5.16
N ALA A 92 6.40 13.51 5.98
CA ALA A 92 5.04 13.71 5.54
C ALA A 92 4.35 14.69 6.49
N GLY A 93 3.84 15.79 5.94
CA GLY A 93 3.01 16.73 6.70
C GLY A 93 1.60 16.19 6.93
N TYR A 94 0.80 16.91 7.70
CA TYR A 94 -0.61 16.54 7.89
C TYR A 94 -1.49 17.01 6.73
N ALA A 95 -2.37 16.14 6.28
CA ALA A 95 -3.36 16.46 5.26
C ALA A 95 -4.42 17.40 5.84
N LYS A 96 -4.70 18.50 5.14
CA LYS A 96 -5.82 19.41 5.43
C LYS A 96 -7.11 18.92 4.81
N LYS A 97 -7.04 18.44 3.57
CA LYS A 97 -8.18 17.90 2.82
C LYS A 97 -7.76 16.72 1.95
N VAL A 98 -8.60 15.70 1.88
CA VAL A 98 -8.43 14.54 1.00
C VAL A 98 -9.74 14.29 0.25
N THR A 99 -9.67 14.28 -1.08
CA THR A 99 -10.83 14.00 -1.94
C THR A 99 -10.75 12.58 -2.45
N ILE A 100 -11.83 11.82 -2.25
CA ILE A 100 -11.92 10.39 -2.52
C ILE A 100 -13.08 10.13 -3.49
N GLN A 101 -12.87 9.21 -4.43
CA GLN A 101 -13.90 8.73 -5.34
C GLN A 101 -14.01 7.21 -5.27
N PRO A 102 -15.21 6.62 -5.33
CA PRO A 102 -15.37 5.17 -5.43
C PRO A 102 -15.04 4.67 -6.84
N THR A 103 -14.69 3.40 -7.02
CA THR A 103 -14.54 2.80 -8.36
C THR A 103 -15.87 2.37 -9.00
N GLN A 104 -16.95 2.36 -8.22
CA GLN A 104 -18.29 2.00 -8.66
C GLN A 104 -19.33 2.95 -8.05
N PRO A 105 -20.51 3.14 -8.67
CA PRO A 105 -21.54 4.00 -8.11
C PRO A 105 -21.95 3.54 -6.71
N ILE A 106 -21.84 4.44 -5.73
CA ILE A 106 -22.28 4.19 -4.36
C ILE A 106 -22.78 5.47 -3.71
N ARG A 107 -23.83 5.33 -2.91
CA ARG A 107 -24.25 6.35 -1.95
C ARG A 107 -23.98 5.84 -0.55
N LEU A 108 -23.06 6.49 0.14
CA LEU A 108 -22.65 6.10 1.48
C LEU A 108 -22.94 7.23 2.46
N VAL A 109 -24.08 7.14 3.14
CA VAL A 109 -24.43 8.10 4.20
C VAL A 109 -23.40 7.96 5.33
N GLY A 110 -22.68 9.05 5.61
CA GLY A 110 -21.62 9.07 6.61
C GLY A 110 -20.30 8.45 6.13
N GLY A 111 -20.12 8.31 4.82
CA GLY A 111 -18.93 7.72 4.21
C GLY A 111 -17.66 8.49 4.52
N GLU A 112 -17.73 9.81 4.60
CA GLU A 112 -16.61 10.68 4.93
C GLU A 112 -16.08 10.41 6.35
N GLN A 113 -16.97 10.31 7.36
CA GLN A 113 -16.54 10.02 8.72
C GLN A 113 -15.98 8.60 8.84
N TYR A 114 -16.57 7.64 8.13
CA TYR A 114 -16.08 6.27 8.11
C TYR A 114 -14.68 6.17 7.47
N LEU A 115 -14.50 6.73 6.27
CA LEU A 115 -13.21 6.77 5.58
C LEU A 115 -12.16 7.55 6.38
N GLY A 116 -12.54 8.65 7.03
CA GLY A 116 -11.66 9.39 7.93
C GLY A 116 -11.13 8.53 9.08
N ARG A 117 -11.98 7.69 9.68
CA ARG A 117 -11.56 6.74 10.73
C ARG A 117 -10.64 5.65 10.19
N VAL A 118 -10.94 5.10 9.02
CA VAL A 118 -10.13 4.04 8.39
C VAL A 118 -8.74 4.56 8.00
N LEU A 119 -8.66 5.80 7.52
CA LEU A 119 -7.42 6.41 7.05
C LEU A 119 -6.62 7.12 8.14
N ARG A 120 -7.20 7.37 9.32
CA ARG A 120 -6.52 8.05 10.42
C ARG A 120 -5.15 7.44 10.72
N GLY A 121 -4.12 8.29 10.72
CA GLY A 121 -2.73 7.92 10.96
C GLY A 121 -2.01 7.34 9.74
N ARG A 122 -2.68 7.13 8.61
CA ARG A 122 -2.07 6.58 7.40
C ARG A 122 -1.53 7.69 6.49
N PRO A 123 -0.35 7.51 5.89
CA PRO A 123 0.09 8.35 4.79
C PRO A 123 -0.75 8.06 3.55
N VAL A 124 -1.10 9.13 2.83
CA VAL A 124 -1.91 9.08 1.61
C VAL A 124 -1.25 9.85 0.48
N THR A 125 -1.52 9.40 -0.75
CA THR A 125 -1.01 10.01 -1.99
C THR A 125 -2.07 10.03 -3.08
N GLU A 126 -2.01 11.01 -3.97
CA GLU A 126 -2.90 11.09 -5.15
C GLU A 126 -2.70 9.86 -6.06
N GLY A 127 -3.79 9.29 -6.54
CA GLY A 127 -3.83 8.06 -7.34
C GLY A 127 -3.87 6.76 -6.53
N GLN A 128 -3.71 6.83 -5.21
CA GLN A 128 -3.73 5.65 -4.35
C GLN A 128 -5.11 5.01 -4.30
N HIS A 129 -5.14 3.70 -4.52
CA HIS A 129 -6.31 2.85 -4.33
C HIS A 129 -6.34 2.35 -2.89
N ILE A 130 -7.49 2.49 -2.24
CA ILE A 130 -7.75 2.04 -0.88
C ILE A 130 -8.92 1.07 -0.94
N ARG A 131 -8.69 -0.14 -0.46
CA ARG A 131 -9.76 -1.14 -0.30
C ARG A 131 -10.30 -1.08 1.12
N VAL A 132 -11.62 -0.99 1.23
CA VAL A 132 -12.31 -0.89 2.51
C VAL A 132 -13.51 -1.85 2.52
N SER A 133 -13.63 -2.66 3.57
CA SER A 133 -14.75 -3.59 3.72
C SER A 133 -15.95 -2.88 4.33
N ILE A 134 -17.01 -2.72 3.55
CA ILE A 134 -18.28 -2.11 3.98
C ILE A 134 -19.35 -3.20 3.98
N LEU A 135 -19.90 -3.51 5.16
CA LEU A 135 -20.93 -4.55 5.34
C LEU A 135 -20.51 -5.93 4.78
N GLY A 136 -19.24 -6.29 4.95
CA GLY A 136 -18.68 -7.56 4.44
C GLY A 136 -18.31 -7.53 2.95
N ASN A 137 -18.64 -6.46 2.23
CA ASN A 137 -18.29 -6.30 0.82
C ASN A 137 -17.06 -5.40 0.67
N PRO A 138 -15.98 -5.86 0.01
CA PRO A 138 -14.85 -5.00 -0.29
C PRO A 138 -15.22 -3.97 -1.35
N LEU A 139 -14.97 -2.70 -1.05
CA LEU A 139 -15.11 -1.59 -1.98
C LEU A 139 -13.77 -0.89 -2.17
N THR A 140 -13.50 -0.50 -3.41
CA THR A 140 -12.28 0.23 -3.75
C THR A 140 -12.59 1.70 -3.93
N PHE A 141 -11.75 2.53 -3.33
CA PHE A 141 -11.78 3.97 -3.42
C PHE A 141 -10.43 4.46 -3.95
N VAL A 142 -10.45 5.60 -4.63
CA VAL A 142 -9.26 6.25 -5.19
C VAL A 142 -9.11 7.62 -4.56
N ILE A 143 -7.92 7.91 -4.04
CA ILE A 143 -7.55 9.25 -3.58
C ILE A 143 -7.27 10.09 -4.81
N THR A 144 -8.16 11.02 -5.13
CA THR A 144 -8.04 11.84 -6.34
C THR A 144 -7.29 13.14 -6.08
N ARG A 145 -7.31 13.63 -4.84
CA ARG A 145 -6.61 14.85 -4.45
C ARG A 145 -6.16 14.80 -3.00
N VAL A 146 -4.96 15.32 -2.72
CA VAL A 146 -4.43 15.53 -1.38
C VAL A 146 -4.00 16.99 -1.23
N ALA A 147 -4.38 17.65 -0.15
CA ALA A 147 -3.98 19.02 0.16
C ALA A 147 -3.26 19.08 1.53
N PRO A 148 -1.99 19.53 1.61
CA PRO A 148 -1.12 19.94 0.49
C PRO A 148 -0.79 18.77 -0.44
N ARG A 149 -0.42 19.06 -1.69
CA ARG A 149 -0.09 18.04 -2.68
C ARG A 149 1.19 17.30 -2.26
N GLY A 150 1.19 15.98 -2.41
CA GLY A 150 2.29 15.10 -2.05
C GLY A 150 1.85 14.01 -1.08
N ILE A 151 2.81 13.43 -0.37
CA ILE A 151 2.56 12.47 0.70
C ILE A 151 2.13 13.24 1.94
N ALA A 152 0.96 12.92 2.49
CA ALA A 152 0.45 13.55 3.71
C ALA A 152 -0.22 12.52 4.62
N ILE A 153 -0.16 12.74 5.93
CA ILE A 153 -0.77 11.87 6.94
C ILE A 153 -2.18 12.36 7.24
N VAL A 154 -3.16 11.46 7.20
CA VAL A 154 -4.54 11.76 7.60
C VAL A 154 -4.65 11.81 9.13
N THR A 155 -5.32 12.84 9.63
CA THR A 155 -5.53 13.11 11.07
C THR A 155 -7.00 13.40 11.34
N ASP A 156 -7.38 13.57 12.61
CA ASP A 156 -8.76 13.95 12.97
C ASP A 156 -9.16 15.34 12.45
N SER A 157 -8.18 16.21 12.18
CA SER A 157 -8.40 17.54 11.58
C SER A 157 -8.48 17.52 10.06
N THR A 158 -8.28 16.38 9.41
CA THR A 158 -8.30 16.27 7.95
C THR A 158 -9.75 16.25 7.46
N GLU A 159 -10.12 17.17 6.57
CA GLU A 159 -11.41 17.16 5.89
C GLU A 159 -11.42 16.04 4.84
N ILE A 160 -12.33 15.07 4.99
CA ILE A 160 -12.57 14.04 3.98
C ILE A 160 -13.75 14.46 3.12
N GLU A 161 -13.54 14.49 1.81
CA GLU A 161 -14.57 14.75 0.81
C GLU A 161 -14.76 13.48 -0.02
N LEU A 162 -15.93 12.86 0.07
CA LEU A 162 -16.29 11.70 -0.74
C LEU A 162 -17.20 12.14 -1.88
N LYS A 163 -16.80 11.91 -3.13
CA LYS A 163 -17.70 12.12 -4.27
C LYS A 163 -18.49 10.85 -4.56
N GLU A 164 -19.73 11.00 -5.00
CA GLU A 164 -20.58 9.87 -5.42
C GLU A 164 -20.24 9.38 -6.84
N THR A 165 -19.60 10.23 -7.66
CA THR A 165 -19.23 9.89 -9.02
C THR A 165 -18.09 8.89 -9.05
N PRO A 166 -18.20 7.78 -9.78
CA PRO A 166 -17.11 6.84 -9.97
C PRO A 166 -15.84 7.53 -10.48
N TYR A 167 -14.69 7.05 -10.02
CA TYR A 167 -13.40 7.46 -10.54
C TYR A 167 -13.24 7.00 -11.98
N GLU A 168 -12.99 7.95 -12.88
CA GLU A 168 -12.62 7.67 -14.26
C GLU A 168 -11.09 7.85 -14.39
N PRO A 169 -10.32 6.77 -14.62
CA PRO A 169 -8.88 6.90 -14.81
C PRO A 169 -8.58 7.69 -16.08
N GLU A 170 -7.52 8.52 -16.03
CA GLU A 170 -6.97 9.12 -17.25
C GLU A 170 -6.58 8.03 -18.24
N LYS A 171 -6.92 8.23 -19.53
CA LYS A 171 -6.67 7.26 -20.62
C LYS A 171 -5.24 6.73 -20.57
N GLY A 172 -5.07 5.43 -20.33
CA GLY A 172 -3.79 4.74 -20.31
C GLY A 172 -3.34 4.22 -18.94
N ARG A 173 -3.97 4.63 -17.83
CA ARG A 173 -3.82 3.93 -16.55
C ARG A 173 -4.69 2.67 -16.59
N ARG A 174 -4.05 1.49 -16.54
CA ARG A 174 -4.78 0.22 -16.36
C ARG A 174 -5.64 0.33 -15.12
N GLU A 175 -6.91 -0.03 -15.24
CA GLU A 175 -7.78 -0.24 -14.10
C GLU A 175 -7.12 -1.27 -13.18
N THR A 176 -6.67 -0.85 -12.00
CA THR A 176 -6.47 -1.76 -10.88
C THR A 176 -7.85 -2.09 -10.31
N ALA A 177 -8.73 -2.62 -11.16
CA ALA A 177 -10.08 -3.00 -10.81
C ALA A 177 -10.03 -4.41 -10.19
N THR A 178 -10.40 -4.46 -8.91
CA THR A 178 -10.91 -5.68 -8.25
C THR A 178 -9.98 -6.90 -8.25
N ASP A 179 -8.71 -6.74 -7.87
CA ASP A 179 -7.87 -7.92 -7.61
C ASP A 179 -8.18 -8.49 -6.23
N VAL A 180 -8.60 -9.76 -6.20
CA VAL A 180 -8.47 -10.63 -5.03
C VAL A 180 -6.98 -10.90 -4.87
N HIS A 181 -6.44 -10.60 -3.70
CA HIS A 181 -5.04 -10.86 -3.39
C HIS A 181 -4.91 -12.17 -2.62
N TYR A 182 -3.71 -12.76 -2.61
CA TYR A 182 -3.42 -14.02 -1.92
C TYR A 182 -3.83 -13.97 -0.45
N GLU A 183 -3.57 -12.85 0.21
CA GLU A 183 -3.94 -12.65 1.61
C GLU A 183 -5.46 -12.61 1.89
N ASP A 184 -6.30 -12.47 0.86
CA ASP A 184 -7.76 -12.52 1.00
C ASP A 184 -8.32 -13.96 0.98
N ILE A 185 -7.49 -14.95 0.62
CA ILE A 185 -7.91 -16.34 0.47
C ILE A 185 -7.52 -17.11 1.74
N GLY A 186 -8.49 -17.27 2.65
CA GLY A 186 -8.28 -17.99 3.91
C GLY A 186 -8.34 -19.52 3.77
N GLY A 187 -7.49 -20.23 4.52
CA GLY A 187 -7.58 -21.68 4.73
C GLY A 187 -7.00 -22.56 3.62
N LEU A 188 -6.32 -21.96 2.64
CA LEU A 188 -5.73 -22.64 1.48
C LEU A 188 -4.22 -22.37 1.34
N ASP A 189 -3.52 -22.12 2.45
CA ASP A 189 -2.12 -21.67 2.44
C ASP A 189 -1.20 -22.61 1.65
N ARG A 190 -1.41 -23.93 1.78
CA ARG A 190 -0.61 -24.94 1.05
C ARG A 190 -0.89 -24.92 -0.44
N GLU A 191 -2.17 -24.84 -0.80
CA GLU A 191 -2.63 -24.84 -2.19
C GLU A 191 -2.17 -23.56 -2.90
N LEU A 192 -2.22 -22.41 -2.22
CA LEU A 192 -1.71 -21.14 -2.74
C LEU A 192 -0.20 -21.20 -3.00
N GLN A 193 0.57 -21.81 -2.09
CA GLN A 193 2.00 -22.01 -2.29
C GLN A 193 2.29 -22.88 -3.53
N LEU A 194 1.58 -24.00 -3.70
CA LEU A 194 1.75 -24.88 -4.85
C LEU A 194 1.42 -24.18 -6.17
N VAL A 195 0.32 -23.43 -6.22
CA VAL A 195 -0.06 -22.65 -7.41
C VAL A 195 1.01 -21.62 -7.76
N ARG A 196 1.61 -20.96 -6.76
CA ARG A 196 2.68 -19.99 -6.98
C ARG A 196 3.93 -20.63 -7.57
N GLU A 197 4.34 -21.78 -7.05
CA GLU A 197 5.51 -22.52 -7.53
C GLU A 197 5.31 -23.06 -8.95
N MET A 198 4.12 -23.56 -9.26
CA MET A 198 3.84 -24.17 -10.56
C MET A 198 3.50 -23.15 -11.67
N ILE A 199 2.92 -21.99 -11.33
CA ILE A 199 2.38 -21.05 -12.32
C ILE A 199 3.10 -19.71 -12.29
N GLU A 200 3.12 -19.02 -11.14
CA GLU A 200 3.59 -17.63 -11.10
C GLU A 200 5.12 -17.52 -11.23
N LEU A 201 5.86 -18.36 -10.52
CA LEU A 201 7.33 -18.33 -10.52
C LEU A 201 7.93 -18.55 -11.92
N PRO A 202 7.54 -19.59 -12.70
CA PRO A 202 8.04 -19.80 -14.07
C PRO A 202 7.73 -18.64 -15.03
N LEU A 203 6.57 -17.99 -14.86
CA LEU A 203 6.19 -16.86 -15.71
C LEU A 203 6.98 -15.58 -15.41
N ARG A 204 7.38 -15.38 -14.15
CA ARG A 204 8.17 -14.21 -13.72
C ARG A 204 9.66 -14.38 -13.94
N HIS A 205 10.14 -15.61 -13.86
CA HIS A 205 11.55 -15.95 -14.04
C HIS A 205 11.69 -17.07 -15.08
N PRO A 206 11.38 -16.81 -16.37
CA PRO A 206 11.64 -17.78 -17.43
C PRO A 206 13.15 -17.97 -17.59
N GLU A 207 13.60 -19.23 -17.67
CA GLU A 207 14.99 -19.59 -17.98
C GLU A 207 15.46 -19.09 -19.36
#